data_AF-A0A3Q2V864-F1
#
_entry.id   AF-A0A3Q2V864-F1
#
_cell.length_a   1.000
_cell.length_b   1.000
_cell.length_c   1.000
_cell.angle_alpha   90.00
_cell.angle_beta   90.00
_cell.angle_gamma   90.00
#
_symmetry.space_group_name_H-M   'P 1'
#
loop_
_entity.id
_entity.type
_entity.pdbx_description
1 polymer ?
#
loop_
_entity_poly.entity_id
_entity_poly.type
_entity_poly.pdbx_seq_one_letter_code
_entity_poly.pdbx_strand_id
1 'polypeptide(L)'
;MADVDPDTLLEWLQMGQGDERDMQLIALEQLCMLLLMSDNVDRCFETCPPRTFLPALCKIFLDESAPDNVLEVTARAITYYLDVSAECTRRIVGVDGAIKALCNRLVVVELNNRTSRDLAEQCVKVLELICTRESGAVFEAGGLNCVLSFIRDISTGRR
;
A
#
# COMPACT_ATOMS: atom_id res chain seq x y z
N MET A 1 0.68 22.93 -12.25
CA MET A 1 1.48 21.72 -11.97
C MET A 1 1.68 21.03 -13.30
N ALA A 2 2.92 20.72 -13.67
CA ALA A 2 3.18 19.98 -14.90
C ALA A 2 2.49 18.61 -14.79
N ASP A 3 1.75 18.22 -15.82
CA ASP A 3 1.29 16.84 -16.01
C ASP A 3 2.55 15.97 -16.05
N VAL A 4 2.83 15.24 -14.99
CA VAL A 4 3.92 14.26 -14.97
C VAL A 4 3.40 13.03 -15.71
N ASP A 5 4.08 12.66 -16.80
CA ASP A 5 3.73 11.48 -17.58
C ASP A 5 3.73 10.21 -16.70
N PRO A 6 2.79 9.27 -16.91
CA PRO A 6 2.66 8.07 -16.07
C PRO A 6 3.90 7.18 -16.08
N ASP A 7 4.65 7.14 -17.18
CA ASP A 7 5.93 6.41 -17.24
C ASP A 7 6.97 7.02 -16.29
N THR A 8 7.10 8.35 -16.26
CA THR A 8 7.98 9.06 -15.34
C THR A 8 7.55 8.86 -13.88
N LEU A 9 6.23 8.85 -13.63
CA LEU A 9 5.69 8.57 -12.31
C LEU A 9 6.06 7.14 -11.87
N LEU A 10 5.92 6.15 -12.77
CA LEU A 10 6.29 4.77 -12.49
C LEU A 10 7.79 4.59 -12.23
N GLU A 11 8.65 5.32 -12.95
CA GLU A 11 10.09 5.34 -12.71
C GLU A 11 10.39 5.85 -11.30
N TRP A 12 9.81 6.98 -10.89
CA TRP A 12 10.01 7.55 -9.56
C TRP A 12 9.49 6.65 -8.43
N LEU A 13 8.41 5.91 -8.65
CA LEU A 13 7.94 4.91 -7.67
C LEU A 13 8.95 3.80 -7.41
N GLN A 14 9.77 3.46 -8.42
CA GLN A 14 10.76 2.40 -8.33
C GLN A 14 12.11 2.89 -7.79
N MET A 15 12.31 4.21 -7.70
CA MET A 15 13.45 4.81 -6.99
C MET A 15 13.22 4.70 -5.48
N GLY A 16 14.23 4.30 -4.71
CA GLY A 16 14.00 3.89 -3.31
C GLY A 16 15.20 4.05 -2.39
N GLN A 17 16.23 4.80 -2.78
CA GLN A 17 17.44 4.93 -1.97
C GLN A 17 17.82 6.41 -1.73
N GLY A 18 18.20 6.73 -0.49
CA GLY A 18 18.70 8.06 -0.13
C GLY A 18 17.74 9.20 -0.49
N ASP A 19 18.27 10.24 -1.14
CA ASP A 19 17.54 11.44 -1.57
C ASP A 19 16.43 11.15 -2.60
N GLU A 20 16.41 9.97 -3.21
CA GLU A 20 15.36 9.58 -4.16
C GLU A 20 14.00 9.31 -3.46
N ARG A 21 14.00 9.16 -2.13
CA ARG A 21 12.77 8.92 -1.35
C ARG A 21 11.79 10.10 -1.40
N ASP A 22 12.30 11.33 -1.47
CA ASP A 22 11.44 12.50 -1.63
C ASP A 22 10.76 12.49 -3.00
N MET A 23 11.46 12.07 -4.06
CA MET A 23 10.86 11.89 -5.38
C MET A 23 9.83 10.76 -5.40
N GLN A 24 10.13 9.64 -4.73
CA GLN A 24 9.20 8.53 -4.56
C GLN A 24 7.91 8.97 -3.86
N LEU A 25 8.01 9.79 -2.81
CA LEU A 25 6.86 10.33 -2.09
C LEU A 25 6.03 11.27 -2.98
N ILE A 26 6.69 12.18 -3.72
CA ILE A 26 6.04 13.09 -4.68
C ILE A 26 5.28 12.29 -5.76
N ALA A 27 5.85 11.18 -6.24
CA ALA A 27 5.21 10.30 -7.21
C ALA A 27 3.98 9.59 -6.60
N LEU A 28 4.10 9.09 -5.38
CA LEU A 28 3.00 8.44 -4.65
C LEU A 28 1.82 9.40 -4.39
N GLU A 29 2.10 10.64 -3.99
CA GLU A 29 1.06 11.66 -3.77
C GLU A 29 0.34 12.02 -5.07
N GLN A 30 1.09 12.19 -6.17
CA GLN A 30 0.50 12.44 -7.48
C GLN A 30 -0.34 11.26 -7.96
N LEU A 31 0.13 10.02 -7.80
CA LEU A 31 -0.65 8.83 -8.12
C LEU A 31 -1.94 8.77 -7.31
N CYS A 32 -1.86 9.02 -5.99
CA CYS A 32 -3.02 9.09 -5.12
C CYS A 32 -4.04 10.13 -5.60
N MET A 33 -3.56 11.32 -6.00
CA MET A 33 -4.41 12.38 -6.54
C MET A 33 -5.08 11.96 -7.85
N LEU A 34 -4.34 11.35 -8.78
CA LEU A 34 -4.87 10.86 -10.05
C LEU A 34 -5.94 9.79 -9.85
N LEU A 35 -5.68 8.81 -8.98
CA LEU A 35 -6.63 7.73 -8.68
C LEU A 35 -7.90 8.25 -8.01
N LEU A 36 -7.78 9.18 -7.07
CA LEU A 36 -8.91 9.73 -6.31
C LEU A 36 -9.78 10.68 -7.14
N MET A 37 -9.17 11.46 -8.03
CA MET A 37 -9.87 12.46 -8.85
C MET A 37 -10.48 11.89 -10.12
N SER A 38 -10.16 10.64 -10.47
CA SER A 38 -10.64 10.04 -11.71
C SER A 38 -12.11 9.66 -11.62
N ASP A 39 -12.91 10.24 -12.50
CA ASP A 39 -14.33 9.92 -12.68
C ASP A 39 -14.57 8.70 -13.57
N ASN A 40 -13.52 8.14 -14.19
CA ASN A 40 -13.62 7.06 -15.16
C ASN A 40 -12.55 5.99 -14.95
N VAL A 41 -12.99 4.79 -14.58
CA VAL A 41 -12.15 3.62 -14.31
C VAL A 41 -11.28 3.21 -15.50
N ASP A 42 -11.85 3.17 -16.70
CA ASP A 42 -11.14 2.74 -17.90
C ASP A 42 -9.99 3.69 -18.21
N ARG A 43 -10.26 5.00 -18.21
CA ARG A 43 -9.22 6.03 -18.42
C ARG A 43 -8.16 5.99 -17.31
N CYS A 44 -8.58 5.73 -16.08
CA CYS A 44 -7.69 5.56 -14.94
C CYS A 44 -6.68 4.43 -15.16
N PHE A 45 -7.17 3.29 -15.66
CA PHE A 45 -6.35 2.11 -15.92
C PHE A 45 -5.57 2.21 -17.23
N GLU A 46 -6.00 3.02 -18.19
CA GLU A 46 -5.18 3.38 -19.35
C GLU A 46 -3.98 4.23 -18.93
N THR A 47 -4.18 5.27 -18.11
CA THR A 47 -3.08 6.13 -17.64
C THR A 47 -2.18 5.44 -16.62
N CYS A 48 -2.77 4.80 -15.61
CA CYS A 48 -2.04 4.19 -14.49
C CYS A 48 -2.39 2.68 -14.38
N PRO A 49 -1.91 1.83 -15.30
CA PRO A 49 -2.34 0.44 -15.38
C PRO A 49 -2.00 -0.36 -14.11
N PRO A 50 -2.98 -1.03 -13.49
CA PRO A 50 -2.75 -1.80 -12.24
C PRO A 50 -1.76 -2.96 -12.45
N ARG A 51 -1.53 -3.40 -13.69
CA ARG A 51 -0.55 -4.45 -14.01
C ARG A 51 0.90 -4.03 -13.75
N THR A 52 1.23 -2.75 -13.84
CA THR A 52 2.61 -2.24 -13.63
C THR A 52 2.73 -1.52 -12.30
N PHE A 53 1.73 -0.70 -11.94
CA PHE A 53 1.75 0.10 -10.73
C PHE A 53 1.59 -0.72 -9.45
N LEU A 54 0.66 -1.69 -9.38
CA LEU A 54 0.49 -2.49 -8.16
C LEU A 54 1.75 -3.30 -7.80
N PRO A 55 2.44 -3.97 -8.74
CA PRO A 55 3.73 -4.59 -8.43
C PRO A 55 4.79 -3.62 -7.95
N ALA A 56 4.84 -2.39 -8.49
CA ALA A 56 5.76 -1.36 -8.00
C ALA A 56 5.44 -0.96 -6.56
N LEU A 57 4.17 -0.68 -6.25
CA LEU A 57 3.71 -0.35 -4.89
C LEU A 57 3.99 -1.49 -3.90
N CYS A 58 3.77 -2.74 -4.30
CA CYS A 58 4.09 -3.90 -3.46
C CYS A 58 5.59 -4.02 -3.18
N LYS A 59 6.45 -3.68 -4.15
CA LYS A 59 7.91 -3.66 -3.94
C LYS A 59 8.35 -2.61 -2.93
N ILE A 60 7.68 -1.45 -2.87
CA ILE A 60 7.92 -0.45 -1.82
C ILE A 60 7.64 -1.06 -0.44
N PHE A 61 6.56 -1.85 -0.31
CA PHE A 61 6.24 -2.57 0.93
C PHE A 61 7.25 -3.65 1.31
N LEU A 62 7.89 -4.27 0.32
CA LEU A 62 8.93 -5.28 0.54
C LEU A 62 10.27 -4.66 0.96
N ASP A 63 10.43 -3.36 0.82
CA ASP A 63 11.64 -2.65 1.23
C ASP A 63 11.59 -2.32 2.73
N GLU A 64 12.39 -3.06 3.51
CA GLU A 64 12.48 -2.90 4.96
C GLU A 64 13.03 -1.52 5.38
N SER A 65 13.72 -0.82 4.49
CA SER A 65 14.25 0.54 4.73
C SER A 65 13.23 1.65 4.45
N ALA A 66 12.06 1.30 3.90
CA ALA A 66 11.05 2.29 3.56
C ALA A 66 10.45 2.93 4.84
N PRO A 67 10.44 4.27 4.93
CA PRO A 67 9.91 4.96 6.10
C PRO A 67 8.38 4.90 6.16
N ASP A 68 7.83 5.06 7.36
CA ASP A 68 6.38 4.90 7.61
C ASP A 68 5.52 5.83 6.75
N ASN A 69 5.95 7.06 6.49
CA ASN A 69 5.22 8.02 5.66
C ASN A 69 5.11 7.56 4.20
N VAL A 70 6.20 7.04 3.62
CA VAL A 70 6.19 6.52 2.24
C VAL A 70 5.28 5.30 2.14
N LEU A 71 5.36 4.39 3.13
CA LEU A 71 4.52 3.20 3.16
C LEU A 71 3.05 3.52 3.40
N GLU A 72 2.74 4.55 4.18
CA GLU A 72 1.37 4.99 4.44
C GLU A 72 0.72 5.43 3.12
N VAL A 73 1.36 6.33 2.37
CA VAL A 73 0.84 6.78 1.07
C VAL A 73 0.80 5.63 0.06
N THR A 74 1.74 4.69 0.12
CA THR A 74 1.72 3.48 -0.70
C THR A 74 0.48 2.62 -0.40
N ALA A 75 0.13 2.41 0.88
CA ALA A 75 -1.08 1.66 1.24
C ALA A 75 -2.35 2.37 0.80
N ARG A 76 -2.40 3.71 0.86
CA ARG A 76 -3.51 4.50 0.31
C ARG A 76 -3.66 4.28 -1.19
N ALA A 77 -2.56 4.35 -1.94
CA ALA A 77 -2.59 4.13 -3.39
C ALA A 77 -3.10 2.72 -3.74
N ILE A 78 -2.66 1.70 -3.01
CA ILE A 78 -3.18 0.32 -3.15
C ILE A 78 -4.68 0.28 -2.86
N THR A 79 -5.12 0.92 -1.77
CA THR A 79 -6.54 1.01 -1.40
C THR A 79 -7.36 1.63 -2.53
N TYR A 80 -6.91 2.73 -3.12
CA TYR A 80 -7.62 3.36 -4.24
C TYR A 80 -7.72 2.44 -5.46
N TYR A 81 -6.66 1.69 -5.81
CA TYR A 81 -6.76 0.69 -6.87
C TYR A 81 -7.78 -0.41 -6.58
N LEU A 82 -7.89 -0.83 -5.32
CA LEU A 82 -8.86 -1.83 -4.87
C LEU A 82 -10.29 -1.27 -4.86
N ASP A 83 -10.47 0.00 -4.48
CA ASP A 83 -11.74 0.72 -4.53
C ASP A 83 -12.23 0.90 -5.98
N VAL A 84 -11.31 1.15 -6.92
CA VAL A 84 -11.61 1.25 -8.36
C VAL A 84 -11.97 -0.11 -8.95
N SER A 85 -11.24 -1.17 -8.62
CA SER A 85 -11.57 -2.53 -9.05
C SER A 85 -11.08 -3.59 -8.07
N ALA A 86 -12.02 -4.40 -7.57
CA ALA A 86 -11.71 -5.52 -6.70
C ALA A 86 -10.90 -6.64 -7.41
N GLU A 87 -10.80 -6.64 -8.74
CA GLU A 87 -9.96 -7.59 -9.50
C GLU A 87 -8.46 -7.37 -9.26
N CYS A 88 -8.09 -6.16 -8.82
CA CYS A 88 -6.72 -5.81 -8.46
C CYS A 88 -6.15 -6.66 -7.31
N THR A 89 -7.00 -7.23 -6.46
CA THR A 89 -6.60 -8.12 -5.33
C THR A 89 -5.68 -9.26 -5.76
N ARG A 90 -6.01 -9.96 -6.86
CA ARG A 90 -5.18 -11.05 -7.42
C ARG A 90 -3.78 -10.60 -7.81
N ARG A 91 -3.63 -9.36 -8.27
CA ARG A 91 -2.33 -8.82 -8.68
C ARG A 91 -1.41 -8.62 -7.48
N ILE A 92 -1.97 -8.17 -6.36
CA ILE A 92 -1.24 -7.98 -5.11
C ILE A 92 -0.81 -9.34 -4.56
N VAL A 93 -1.72 -10.31 -4.52
CA VAL A 93 -1.43 -11.69 -4.06
C VAL A 93 -0.39 -12.37 -4.94
N GLY A 94 -0.35 -12.05 -6.24
CA GLY A 94 0.67 -12.54 -7.15
C GLY A 94 2.08 -11.98 -6.92
N VAL A 95 2.25 -10.97 -6.08
CA VAL A 95 3.58 -10.46 -5.67
C VAL A 95 4.01 -11.19 -4.41
N ASP A 96 5.03 -12.04 -4.55
CA ASP A 96 5.54 -12.85 -3.45
C ASP A 96 5.93 -11.97 -2.25
N GLY A 97 5.49 -12.38 -1.05
CA GLY A 97 5.75 -11.67 0.19
C GLY A 97 4.92 -10.40 0.44
N ALA A 98 4.16 -9.88 -0.53
CA ALA A 98 3.46 -8.59 -0.36
C ALA A 98 2.45 -8.59 0.79
N ILE A 99 1.63 -9.64 0.91
CA ILE A 99 0.65 -9.77 2.00
C ILE A 99 1.36 -9.91 3.35
N LYS A 100 2.47 -10.65 3.39
CA LYS A 100 3.27 -10.83 4.60
C LYS A 100 3.93 -9.52 5.03
N ALA A 101 4.39 -8.70 4.10
CA ALA A 101 4.95 -7.37 4.38
C ALA A 101 3.91 -6.43 4.99
N LEU A 102 2.68 -6.39 4.43
CA LEU A 102 1.55 -5.66 5.01
C LEU A 102 1.26 -6.13 6.44
N CYS A 103 1.20 -7.44 6.66
CA CYS A 103 0.98 -8.02 7.99
C CYS A 103 2.09 -7.66 8.97
N ASN A 104 3.35 -7.65 8.52
CA ASN A 104 4.50 -7.32 9.34
C ASN A 104 4.44 -5.87 9.88
N ARG A 105 3.91 -4.92 9.11
CA ARG A 105 3.73 -3.53 9.61
C ARG A 105 2.81 -3.45 10.82
N LEU A 106 1.81 -4.33 10.92
CA LEU A 106 0.96 -4.44 12.13
C LEU A 106 1.70 -5.03 13.33
N VAL A 107 2.74 -5.82 13.08
CA VAL A 107 3.53 -6.47 14.14
C VAL A 107 4.59 -5.52 14.70
N VAL A 108 5.17 -4.65 13.86
CA VAL A 108 6.25 -3.71 14.25
C VAL A 108 5.78 -2.28 14.53
N VAL A 109 4.47 -2.04 14.49
CA VAL A 109 3.88 -0.71 14.73
C VAL A 109 4.31 -0.10 16.07
N GLU A 110 4.65 1.19 16.04
CA GLU A 110 4.96 1.99 17.23
C GLU A 110 3.76 2.87 17.59
N LEU A 111 2.97 2.51 18.61
CA LEU A 111 1.72 3.22 18.92
C LEU A 111 1.94 4.66 19.42
N ASN A 112 3.14 4.99 19.91
CA ASN A 112 3.51 6.34 20.31
C ASN A 112 3.81 7.26 19.10
N ASN A 113 4.02 6.70 17.91
CA ASN A 113 4.24 7.44 16.68
C ASN A 113 2.92 7.57 15.90
N ARG A 114 2.52 8.81 15.58
CA ARG A 114 1.28 9.05 14.82
C ARG A 114 1.34 8.43 13.43
N THR A 115 2.43 8.64 12.69
CA THR A 115 2.57 8.13 11.31
C THR A 115 2.57 6.60 11.28
N SER A 116 3.19 5.95 12.27
CA SER A 116 3.17 4.48 12.38
C SER A 116 1.76 3.93 12.61
N ARG A 117 0.95 4.61 13.44
CA ARG A 117 -0.46 4.26 13.64
C ARG A 117 -1.30 4.46 12.38
N ASP A 118 -1.11 5.59 11.70
CA ASP A 118 -1.81 5.89 10.44
C ASP A 118 -1.48 4.81 9.38
N LEU A 119 -0.21 4.42 9.27
CA LEU A 119 0.22 3.30 8.42
C LEU A 119 -0.46 1.98 8.81
N ALA A 120 -0.54 1.65 10.10
CA ALA A 120 -1.17 0.42 10.55
C ALA A 120 -2.67 0.39 10.21
N GLU A 121 -3.37 1.52 10.35
CA GLU A 121 -4.76 1.66 9.92
C GLU A 121 -4.92 1.42 8.41
N GLN A 122 -4.05 2.02 7.59
CA GLN A 122 -4.06 1.78 6.13
C GLN A 122 -3.76 0.31 5.80
N CYS A 123 -2.82 -0.33 6.50
CA CYS A 123 -2.52 -1.75 6.31
C CYS A 123 -3.73 -2.65 6.63
N VAL A 124 -4.46 -2.36 7.71
CA VAL A 124 -5.70 -3.09 8.04
C VAL A 124 -6.73 -2.92 6.94
N LYS A 125 -6.92 -1.71 6.41
CA LYS A 125 -7.87 -1.44 5.32
C LYS A 125 -7.50 -2.19 4.03
N VAL A 126 -6.22 -2.22 3.66
CA VAL A 126 -5.76 -3.00 2.50
C VAL A 126 -6.01 -4.49 2.72
N LEU A 127 -5.68 -5.02 3.90
CA LEU A 127 -5.90 -6.43 4.23
C LEU A 127 -7.39 -6.79 4.22
N GLU A 128 -8.26 -5.92 4.72
CA GLU A 128 -9.72 -6.08 4.67
C GLU A 128 -10.21 -6.22 3.22
N LEU A 129 -9.81 -5.28 2.34
CA LEU A 129 -10.20 -5.29 0.93
C LEU A 129 -9.70 -6.55 0.20
N ILE A 130 -8.46 -6.97 0.45
CA ILE A 130 -7.91 -8.21 -0.14
C ILE A 130 -8.67 -9.44 0.37
N CYS A 131 -9.00 -9.48 1.66
CA CYS A 131 -9.70 -10.60 2.30
C CYS A 131 -11.10 -10.85 1.70
N THR A 132 -11.74 -9.83 1.10
CA THR A 132 -13.05 -10.00 0.44
C THR A 132 -13.06 -11.02 -0.70
N ARG A 133 -11.90 -11.25 -1.35
CA ARG A 133 -11.77 -12.17 -2.51
C ARG A 133 -10.68 -13.20 -2.34
N GLU A 134 -9.59 -12.84 -1.67
CA GLU A 134 -8.38 -13.63 -1.56
C GLU A 134 -8.08 -13.98 -0.08
N SER A 135 -9.13 -14.35 0.66
CA SER A 135 -9.04 -14.69 2.09
C SER A 135 -8.05 -15.81 2.40
N GLY A 136 -7.89 -16.77 1.49
CA GLY A 136 -6.87 -17.83 1.60
C GLY A 136 -5.46 -17.28 1.69
N ALA A 137 -5.10 -16.34 0.81
CA ALA A 137 -3.78 -15.72 0.82
C ALA A 137 -3.52 -14.89 2.10
N VAL A 138 -4.54 -14.18 2.59
CA VAL A 138 -4.46 -13.43 3.86
C VAL A 138 -4.28 -14.38 5.05
N PHE A 139 -4.98 -15.52 5.06
CA PHE A 139 -4.85 -16.54 6.09
C PHE A 139 -3.46 -17.18 6.10
N GLU A 140 -2.95 -17.60 4.93
CA GLU A 140 -1.63 -18.23 4.79
C GLU A 140 -0.49 -17.28 5.18
N ALA A 141 -0.63 -15.99 4.93
CA ALA A 141 0.33 -14.96 5.37
C ALA A 141 0.26 -14.66 6.89
N GLY A 142 -0.69 -15.25 7.63
CA GLY A 142 -0.88 -15.02 9.06
C GLY A 142 -1.63 -13.72 9.40
N GLY A 143 -2.34 -13.13 8.43
CA GLY A 143 -2.99 -11.83 8.58
C GLY A 143 -4.00 -11.76 9.71
N LEU A 144 -4.80 -12.82 9.90
CA LEU A 144 -5.77 -12.88 11.01
C LEU A 144 -5.10 -12.74 12.38
N ASN A 145 -4.00 -13.46 12.60
CA ASN A 145 -3.26 -13.40 13.86
C ASN A 145 -2.61 -12.03 14.08
N CYS A 146 -2.10 -11.41 13.01
CA CYS A 146 -1.49 -10.09 13.05
C CYS A 146 -2.52 -9.01 13.43
N VAL A 147 -3.69 -9.01 12.79
CA VAL A 147 -4.78 -8.05 13.06
C VAL A 147 -5.32 -8.22 14.49
N LEU A 148 -5.56 -9.45 14.95
CA LEU A 148 -6.03 -9.70 16.31
C LEU A 148 -5.01 -9.26 17.37
N SER A 149 -3.72 -9.49 17.11
CA SER A 149 -2.65 -9.02 17.99
C SER A 149 -2.60 -7.49 18.04
N PHE A 150 -2.73 -6.83 16.89
CA PHE A 150 -2.78 -5.37 16.80
C PHE A 150 -3.96 -4.78 17.58
N ILE A 151 -5.17 -5.33 17.44
CA ILE A 151 -6.36 -4.90 18.19
C ILE A 151 -6.14 -5.03 19.70
N ARG A 152 -5.56 -6.17 20.13
CA ARG A 152 -5.22 -6.40 21.53
C ARG A 152 -4.22 -5.36 22.05
N ASP A 153 -3.17 -5.09 21.29
CA ASP A 153 -2.10 -4.16 21.68
C ASP A 153 -2.65 -2.73 21.83
N ILE A 154 -3.51 -2.28 20.90
CA ILE A 154 -4.24 -1.00 21.02
C ILE A 154 -5.12 -0.99 22.27
N SER A 155 -5.91 -2.05 22.49
CA SER A 155 -6.87 -2.09 23.62
C SER A 155 -6.20 -2.11 25.00
N THR A 156 -4.97 -2.62 25.08
CA THR A 156 -4.21 -2.75 26.33
C THR A 156 -3.18 -1.63 26.53
N GLY A 157 -3.03 -0.73 25.56
CA GLY A 157 -1.98 0.30 25.56
C GLY A 157 -0.57 -0.29 25.58
N ARG A 158 -0.40 -1.53 25.11
CA ARG A 158 0.90 -2.22 25.09
C ARG A 158 1.56 -2.04 23.73
N ARG A 159 2.26 -0.92 23.54
CA ARG A 159 3.37 -0.62 22.62
C ARG A 159 3.52 0.89 22.48
#